data_AF-A0A1A8GCT6-F1
#
_entry.id   AF-A0A1A8GCT6-F1
#
_cell.length_a   1.000
_cell.length_b   1.000
_cell.length_c   1.000
_cell.angle_alpha   90.00
_cell.angle_beta   90.00
_cell.angle_gamma   90.00
#
_symmetry.space_group_name_H-M   'P 1'
#
loop_
_entity.id
_entity.type
_entity.pdbx_description
1 polymer ?
#
loop_
_entity_poly.entity_id
_entity_poly.type
_entity_poly.pdbx_seq_one_letter_code
_entity_poly.pdbx_strand_id
1 'polypeptide(L)'
;QTSEFIRALKPPHVILVHGEQNEMARLKAALIREYEDNDEVHIEVHNPRNTEAVTLNFRGEKLAKVMGSLADRKCAQGQKVSGILVKRNFNYHILTPSDLSNYTDLSVGTVTQNQAIPFTGPISLLVSQLRNLAGDVQQVEGTEKITVKIFQSITLVHEPGMVLLEWIAGPLNDMYADAVSTVILEVQSNPNNQKFLEGKREIFDMEVFVERLELMLHDMFGDDCVNFSDSKNLCVTVGGATANIDPETRVVTCEDDETLREMVEVAVHRLYDALTPAF
;
A
#
# COMPACT_ATOMS: atom_id res chain seq x y z
N GLN A 1 -6.23 -31.12 63.11
CA GLN A 1 -6.82 -31.51 61.81
C GLN A 1 -6.85 -30.31 60.85
N THR A 2 -7.56 -29.21 61.12
CA THR A 2 -7.62 -28.06 60.19
C THR A 2 -6.28 -27.34 59.97
N SER A 3 -5.48 -27.11 61.02
CA SER A 3 -4.14 -26.49 60.88
C SER A 3 -3.17 -27.38 60.08
N GLU A 4 -3.23 -28.70 60.27
CA GLU A 4 -2.41 -29.67 59.52
C GLU A 4 -2.74 -29.67 58.02
N PHE A 5 -4.01 -29.56 57.66
CA PHE A 5 -4.45 -29.41 56.27
C PHE A 5 -3.93 -28.13 55.61
N ILE A 6 -3.95 -27.02 56.35
CA ILE A 6 -3.48 -25.71 55.86
C ILE A 6 -1.95 -25.71 55.71
N ARG A 7 -1.23 -26.36 56.63
CA ARG A 7 0.23 -26.59 56.53
C ARG A 7 0.62 -27.38 55.29
N ALA A 8 -0.20 -28.38 54.91
CA ALA A 8 0.07 -29.22 53.75
C ALA A 8 -0.18 -28.48 52.42
N LEU A 9 -1.24 -27.67 52.33
CA LEU A 9 -1.62 -26.99 51.09
C LEU A 9 -0.96 -25.63 50.88
N LYS A 10 -0.57 -24.94 51.96
CA LYS A 10 0.01 -23.58 51.93
C LYS A 10 -0.76 -22.62 50.99
N PRO A 11 -2.09 -22.50 51.12
CA PRO A 11 -2.87 -21.64 50.23
C PRO A 11 -2.57 -20.15 50.50
N PRO A 12 -2.52 -19.29 49.46
CA PRO A 12 -2.26 -17.86 49.65
C PRO A 12 -3.43 -17.11 50.31
N HIS A 13 -4.67 -17.57 50.11
CA HIS A 13 -5.86 -17.00 50.72
C HIS A 13 -6.68 -18.10 51.42
N VAL A 14 -7.06 -17.88 52.68
CA VAL A 14 -7.90 -18.78 53.48
C VAL A 14 -9.16 -18.03 53.89
N ILE A 15 -10.34 -18.58 53.58
CA ILE A 15 -11.63 -17.96 53.92
C ILE A 15 -12.34 -18.86 54.94
N LEU A 16 -12.51 -18.34 56.15
CA LEU A 16 -13.11 -19.04 57.27
C LEU A 16 -14.64 -18.85 57.25
N VAL A 17 -15.38 -19.94 57.05
CA VAL A 17 -16.86 -19.99 57.03
C VAL A 17 -17.38 -21.13 57.92
N HIS A 18 -18.71 -21.15 58.19
CA HIS A 18 -19.38 -22.22 58.96
C HIS A 18 -18.78 -22.51 60.34
N GLY A 19 -18.57 -21.46 61.14
CA GLY A 19 -18.18 -21.60 62.54
C GLY A 19 -18.83 -20.54 63.42
N GLU A 20 -18.84 -20.81 64.72
CA GLU A 20 -19.25 -19.82 65.71
C GLU A 20 -18.29 -18.64 65.69
N GLN A 21 -18.81 -17.42 65.83
CA GLN A 21 -18.07 -16.19 65.53
C GLN A 21 -16.81 -16.03 66.39
N ASN A 22 -16.88 -16.37 67.68
CA ASN A 22 -15.75 -16.23 68.59
C ASN A 22 -14.68 -17.30 68.33
N GLU A 23 -15.07 -18.56 68.11
CA GLU A 23 -14.18 -19.64 67.74
C GLU A 23 -13.49 -19.37 66.39
N MET A 24 -14.19 -18.77 65.44
CA MET A 24 -13.61 -18.37 64.14
C MET A 24 -12.64 -17.20 64.26
N ALA A 25 -12.92 -16.23 65.13
CA ALA A 25 -11.99 -15.15 65.43
C ALA A 25 -10.74 -15.67 66.14
N ARG A 26 -10.88 -16.62 67.07
CA ARG A 26 -9.77 -17.30 67.74
C ARG A 26 -8.93 -18.10 66.75
N LEU A 27 -9.57 -18.83 65.83
CA LEU A 27 -8.91 -19.60 64.79
C LEU A 27 -8.15 -18.68 63.82
N LYS A 28 -8.75 -17.58 63.37
CA LYS A 28 -8.08 -16.57 62.54
C LYS A 28 -6.81 -16.03 63.22
N ALA A 29 -6.91 -15.64 64.49
CA ALA A 29 -5.76 -15.11 65.24
C ALA A 29 -4.66 -16.16 65.43
N ALA A 30 -5.03 -17.42 65.69
CA ALA A 30 -4.09 -18.52 65.81
C ALA A 30 -3.34 -18.77 64.49
N LEU A 31 -4.03 -18.73 63.35
CA LEU A 31 -3.40 -18.90 62.03
C LEU A 31 -2.48 -17.73 61.67
N ILE A 32 -2.91 -16.48 61.89
CA ILE A 32 -2.05 -15.33 61.57
C ILE A 32 -0.74 -15.42 62.38
N ARG A 33 -0.84 -15.69 63.68
CA ARG A 33 0.34 -15.85 64.55
C ARG A 33 1.23 -17.03 64.16
N GLU A 34 0.64 -18.12 63.66
CA GLU A 34 1.40 -19.30 63.27
C GLU A 34 2.28 -19.06 62.02
N TYR A 35 1.86 -18.13 61.14
CA TYR A 35 2.53 -17.84 59.87
C TYR A 35 3.14 -16.43 59.80
N GLU A 36 3.08 -15.62 60.86
CA GLU A 36 3.64 -14.26 60.88
C GLU A 36 5.18 -14.25 60.79
N ASP A 37 5.83 -15.27 61.33
CA ASP A 37 7.29 -15.41 61.36
C ASP A 37 7.86 -16.15 60.12
N ASN A 38 7.02 -16.49 59.14
CA ASN A 38 7.42 -17.28 57.98
C ASN A 38 7.51 -16.43 56.70
N ASP A 39 8.73 -16.03 56.34
CA ASP A 39 9.00 -15.22 55.14
C ASP A 39 8.74 -15.95 53.82
N GLU A 40 8.67 -17.29 53.81
CA GLU A 40 8.48 -18.08 52.58
C GLU A 40 7.00 -18.27 52.20
N VAL A 41 6.08 -18.21 53.19
CA VAL A 41 4.67 -18.57 53.01
C VAL A 41 3.77 -17.50 53.59
N HIS A 42 3.27 -16.61 52.74
CA HIS A 42 2.30 -15.60 53.12
C HIS A 42 0.87 -16.12 52.94
N ILE A 43 0.14 -16.27 54.06
CA ILE A 43 -1.27 -16.71 54.07
C ILE A 43 -2.16 -15.55 54.55
N GLU A 44 -3.06 -15.09 53.69
CA GLU A 44 -4.06 -14.09 54.04
C GLU A 44 -5.36 -14.75 54.52
N VAL A 45 -5.74 -14.50 55.78
CA VAL A 45 -6.91 -15.14 56.41
C VAL A 45 -8.09 -14.16 56.49
N HIS A 46 -9.20 -14.52 55.84
CA HIS A 46 -10.45 -13.78 55.83
C HIS A 46 -11.52 -14.46 56.70
N ASN A 47 -12.30 -13.67 57.43
CA ASN A 47 -13.44 -14.13 58.25
C ASN A 47 -14.69 -13.27 57.96
N PRO A 48 -15.20 -13.28 56.72
CA PRO A 48 -16.31 -12.42 56.31
C PRO A 48 -17.60 -12.79 57.04
N ARG A 49 -18.42 -11.78 57.37
CA ARG A 49 -19.79 -11.99 57.84
C ARG A 49 -20.71 -12.36 56.67
N ASN A 50 -21.91 -12.84 57.00
CA ASN A 50 -22.96 -12.98 55.99
C ASN A 50 -23.12 -11.65 55.24
N THR A 51 -23.23 -11.71 53.92
CA THR A 51 -23.31 -10.55 53.00
C THR A 51 -22.04 -9.70 52.85
N GLU A 52 -20.92 -10.10 53.46
CA GLU A 52 -19.62 -9.46 53.24
C GLU A 52 -18.89 -10.11 52.06
N ALA A 53 -18.59 -9.33 51.02
CA ALA A 53 -17.88 -9.81 49.84
C ALA A 53 -16.36 -9.83 50.07
N VAL A 54 -15.71 -10.94 49.69
CA VAL A 54 -14.24 -11.05 49.69
C VAL A 54 -13.75 -10.87 48.25
N THR A 55 -13.02 -9.78 47.99
CA THR A 55 -12.44 -9.50 46.67
C THR A 55 -11.01 -10.01 46.61
N LEU A 56 -10.76 -10.96 45.70
CA LEU A 56 -9.43 -11.52 45.45
C LEU A 56 -8.98 -11.17 44.02
N ASN A 57 -7.77 -10.64 43.89
CA ASN A 57 -7.21 -10.22 42.61
C ASN A 57 -6.31 -11.30 42.03
N PHE A 58 -6.77 -11.98 40.98
CA PHE A 58 -5.97 -12.98 40.27
C PHE A 58 -5.44 -12.39 38.97
N ARG A 59 -4.14 -12.12 38.93
CA ARG A 59 -3.46 -11.75 37.68
C ARG A 59 -3.14 -13.02 36.89
N GLY A 60 -4.06 -13.42 36.03
CA GLY A 60 -3.83 -14.49 35.07
C GLY A 60 -3.02 -13.99 33.88
N GLU A 61 -1.92 -14.66 33.56
CA GLU A 61 -1.26 -14.47 32.27
C GLU A 61 -2.17 -14.98 31.15
N LYS A 62 -2.41 -14.15 30.13
CA LYS A 62 -3.15 -14.57 28.94
C LYS A 62 -2.17 -15.21 27.97
N LEU A 63 -2.19 -16.53 27.91
CA LEU A 63 -1.41 -17.31 26.96
C LEU A 63 -2.21 -17.48 25.67
N ALA A 64 -1.63 -17.06 24.55
CA ALA A 64 -2.17 -17.30 23.21
C ALA A 64 -1.28 -18.30 22.46
N LYS A 65 -1.91 -19.30 21.83
CA LYS A 65 -1.21 -20.32 21.05
C LYS A 65 -1.28 -19.97 19.57
N VAL A 66 -0.13 -19.90 18.93
CA VAL A 66 -0.05 -19.79 17.47
C VAL A 66 -0.33 -21.16 16.85
N MET A 67 -1.20 -21.22 15.84
CA MET A 67 -1.59 -22.45 15.18
C MET A 67 -1.60 -22.30 13.64
N GLY A 68 -1.66 -23.42 12.93
CA GLY A 68 -1.68 -23.46 11.47
C GLY A 68 -0.34 -23.08 10.84
N SER A 69 -0.41 -22.52 9.64
CA SER A 69 0.73 -22.07 8.84
C SER A 69 1.65 -21.09 9.56
N LEU A 70 1.11 -20.34 10.53
CA LEU A 70 1.87 -19.37 11.34
C LEU A 70 2.85 -20.07 12.30
N ALA A 71 2.68 -21.37 12.56
CA ALA A 71 3.55 -22.20 13.39
C ALA A 71 4.53 -23.08 12.58
N ASP A 72 4.51 -23.00 11.24
CA ASP A 72 5.37 -23.86 10.39
C ASP A 72 6.87 -23.53 10.54
N ARG A 73 7.19 -22.27 10.86
CA ARG A 73 8.56 -21.82 11.08
C ARG A 73 8.82 -21.71 12.58
N LYS A 74 10.01 -22.13 13.00
CA LYS A 74 10.47 -21.98 14.39
C LYS A 74 10.48 -20.50 14.76
N CYS A 75 9.74 -20.13 15.80
CA CYS A 75 9.66 -18.77 16.28
C CYS A 75 11.03 -18.26 16.77
N ALA A 76 11.37 -17.03 16.38
CA ALA A 76 12.53 -16.31 16.90
C ALA A 76 12.10 -15.21 17.89
N GLN A 77 12.94 -14.91 18.88
CA GLN A 77 12.66 -13.83 19.83
C GLN A 77 12.61 -12.48 19.09
N GLY A 78 11.57 -11.68 19.36
CA GLY A 78 11.35 -10.39 18.70
C GLY A 78 10.69 -10.47 17.33
N GLN A 79 10.38 -11.67 16.83
CA GLN A 79 9.61 -11.83 15.59
C GLN A 79 8.20 -11.27 15.76
N LYS A 80 7.80 -10.37 14.85
CA LYS A 80 6.42 -9.88 14.80
C LYS A 80 5.51 -11.00 14.31
N VAL A 81 4.41 -11.22 15.04
CA VAL A 81 3.35 -12.16 14.66
C VAL A 81 2.11 -11.36 14.35
N SER A 82 1.59 -11.52 13.13
CA SER A 82 0.34 -10.88 12.67
C SER A 82 -0.66 -11.94 12.27
N GLY A 83 -1.89 -11.84 12.76
CA GLY A 83 -2.94 -12.80 12.47
C GLY A 83 -4.24 -12.42 13.16
N ILE A 84 -5.21 -13.32 13.07
CA ILE A 84 -6.52 -13.20 13.72
C ILE A 84 -6.44 -13.89 15.08
N LEU A 85 -6.82 -13.18 16.14
CA LEU A 85 -6.93 -13.72 17.49
C LEU A 85 -8.34 -14.27 17.73
N VAL A 86 -8.46 -15.57 17.91
CA VAL A 86 -9.71 -16.27 18.23
C VAL A 86 -9.72 -16.61 19.73
N LYS A 87 -10.72 -16.10 20.45
CA LYS A 87 -10.96 -16.42 21.86
C LYS A 87 -12.09 -17.44 21.98
N ARG A 88 -11.78 -18.62 22.51
CA ARG A 88 -12.77 -19.62 22.94
C ARG A 88 -12.68 -19.77 24.46
N ASN A 89 -13.61 -19.16 25.18
CA ASN A 89 -13.59 -19.07 26.65
C ASN A 89 -12.30 -18.41 27.17
N PHE A 90 -11.46 -19.17 27.88
CA PHE A 90 -10.16 -18.72 28.41
C PHE A 90 -8.98 -19.08 27.51
N ASN A 91 -9.21 -19.80 26.40
CA ASN A 91 -8.17 -20.17 25.46
C ASN A 91 -8.10 -19.17 24.31
N TYR A 92 -6.88 -18.70 24.04
CA TYR A 92 -6.58 -17.76 22.97
C TYR A 92 -5.76 -18.46 21.90
N HIS A 93 -6.16 -18.30 20.64
CA HIS A 93 -5.46 -18.85 19.50
C HIS A 93 -5.19 -17.75 18.47
N ILE A 94 -3.99 -17.74 17.90
CA ILE A 94 -3.61 -16.83 16.82
C ILE A 94 -3.46 -17.66 15.55
N LEU A 95 -4.18 -17.27 14.50
CA LEU A 95 -4.30 -17.98 13.24
C LEU A 95 -4.11 -17.00 12.06
N THR A 96 -3.73 -17.52 10.90
CA THR A 96 -3.85 -16.77 9.64
C THR A 96 -5.30 -16.81 9.14
N PRO A 97 -5.73 -15.84 8.30
CA PRO A 97 -7.07 -15.86 7.71
C PRO A 97 -7.37 -17.13 6.91
N SER A 98 -6.36 -17.70 6.25
CA SER A 98 -6.48 -18.93 5.46
C SER A 98 -6.75 -20.17 6.30
N ASP A 99 -6.29 -20.21 7.55
CA ASP A 99 -6.46 -21.35 8.45
C ASP A 99 -7.73 -21.24 9.30
N LEU A 100 -8.48 -20.14 9.21
CA LEU A 100 -9.61 -19.88 10.09
C LEU A 100 -10.69 -20.98 9.99
N SER A 101 -11.01 -21.43 8.78
CA SER A 101 -12.01 -22.49 8.52
C SER A 101 -11.55 -23.89 8.96
N ASN A 102 -10.23 -24.10 9.12
CA ASN A 102 -9.68 -25.40 9.55
C ASN A 102 -9.80 -25.60 11.06
N TYR A 103 -9.79 -24.51 11.84
CA TYR A 103 -9.76 -24.54 13.31
C TYR A 103 -10.99 -23.93 13.97
N THR A 104 -11.84 -23.26 13.21
CA THR A 104 -13.06 -22.64 13.69
C THR A 104 -14.22 -22.91 12.75
N ASP A 105 -15.44 -22.82 13.28
CA ASP A 105 -16.68 -22.96 12.51
C ASP A 105 -17.01 -21.68 11.70
N LEU A 106 -16.06 -20.74 11.62
CA LEU A 106 -16.21 -19.51 10.87
C LEU A 106 -15.82 -19.76 9.42
N SER A 107 -16.75 -19.44 8.51
CA SER A 107 -16.45 -19.36 7.08
C SER A 107 -15.83 -18.00 6.75
N VAL A 108 -14.82 -18.01 5.89
CA VAL A 108 -14.26 -16.79 5.31
C VAL A 108 -15.05 -16.48 4.04
N GLY A 109 -15.74 -15.34 4.02
CA GLY A 109 -16.43 -14.83 2.84
C GLY A 109 -15.63 -13.69 2.23
N THR A 110 -15.55 -13.65 0.91
CA THR A 110 -15.08 -12.49 0.15
C THR A 110 -16.27 -11.92 -0.62
N VAL A 111 -16.41 -10.60 -0.60
CA VAL A 111 -17.47 -9.91 -1.35
C VAL A 111 -16.83 -9.32 -2.60
N THR A 112 -17.32 -9.71 -3.77
CA THR A 112 -16.95 -9.10 -5.04
C THR A 112 -18.04 -8.11 -5.43
N GLN A 113 -17.66 -6.91 -5.81
CA GLN A 113 -18.55 -5.87 -6.31
C GLN A 113 -18.40 -5.72 -7.81
N ASN A 114 -19.53 -5.52 -8.47
CA ASN A 114 -19.63 -5.29 -9.90
C ASN A 114 -20.50 -4.06 -10.14
N GLN A 115 -19.96 -3.09 -10.87
CA GLN A 115 -20.62 -1.83 -11.15
C GLN A 115 -20.63 -1.56 -12.66
N ALA A 116 -21.83 -1.31 -13.19
CA ALA A 116 -22.04 -0.90 -14.56
C ALA A 116 -22.15 0.63 -14.62
N ILE A 117 -21.25 1.27 -15.37
CA ILE A 117 -21.25 2.73 -15.57
C ILE A 117 -21.48 2.99 -17.05
N PRO A 118 -22.54 3.73 -17.45
CA PRO A 118 -22.74 4.12 -18.84
C PRO A 118 -21.52 4.87 -19.37
N PHE A 119 -21.06 4.55 -20.57
CA PHE A 119 -19.86 5.16 -21.14
C PHE A 119 -19.90 5.01 -22.67
N THR A 120 -19.84 6.14 -23.37
CA THR A 120 -19.92 6.19 -24.83
C THR A 120 -18.66 6.77 -25.47
N GLY A 121 -17.66 7.12 -24.66
CA GLY A 121 -16.41 7.69 -25.15
C GLY A 121 -15.44 6.64 -25.71
N PRO A 122 -14.34 7.09 -26.36
CA PRO A 122 -13.29 6.19 -26.79
C PRO A 122 -12.52 5.63 -25.58
N ILE A 123 -12.35 4.31 -25.53
CA ILE A 123 -11.63 3.61 -24.46
C ILE A 123 -10.16 4.06 -24.34
N SER A 124 -9.51 4.42 -25.45
CA SER A 124 -8.12 4.93 -25.45
C SER A 124 -7.95 6.17 -24.59
N LEU A 125 -8.93 7.07 -24.62
CA LEU A 125 -8.93 8.28 -23.82
C LEU A 125 -9.15 7.98 -22.34
N LEU A 126 -10.06 7.05 -22.03
CA LEU A 126 -10.28 6.60 -20.67
C LEU A 126 -9.02 5.94 -20.10
N VAL A 127 -8.36 5.07 -20.85
CA VAL A 127 -7.10 4.42 -20.44
C VAL A 127 -5.99 5.45 -20.21
N SER A 128 -5.89 6.48 -21.04
CA SER A 128 -4.93 7.59 -20.84
C SER A 128 -5.17 8.32 -19.52
N GLN A 129 -6.41 8.68 -19.22
CA GLN A 129 -6.74 9.36 -17.96
C GLN A 129 -6.56 8.46 -16.73
N LEU A 130 -6.91 7.18 -16.86
CA LEU A 130 -6.66 6.21 -15.79
C LEU A 130 -5.16 5.99 -15.56
N ARG A 131 -4.32 6.12 -16.59
CA ARG A 131 -2.86 6.09 -16.45
C ARG A 131 -2.35 7.31 -15.70
N ASN A 132 -2.92 8.49 -15.92
CA ASN A 132 -2.60 9.68 -15.11
C ASN A 132 -2.96 9.48 -13.63
N LEU A 133 -4.04 8.75 -13.34
CA LEU A 133 -4.47 8.46 -11.96
C LEU A 133 -3.61 7.37 -11.29
N ALA A 134 -3.40 6.24 -11.96
CA ALA A 134 -2.84 5.03 -11.35
C ALA A 134 -1.37 4.78 -11.68
N GLY A 135 -0.81 5.49 -12.66
CA GLY A 135 0.52 5.26 -13.21
C GLY A 135 0.57 4.01 -14.10
N ASP A 136 0.29 2.84 -13.53
CA ASP A 136 0.29 1.55 -14.22
C ASP A 136 -1.14 1.07 -14.52
N VAL A 137 -1.45 0.94 -15.81
CA VAL A 137 -2.70 0.37 -16.31
C VAL A 137 -2.35 -0.72 -17.31
N GLN A 138 -2.59 -1.96 -16.91
CA GLN A 138 -2.19 -3.14 -17.67
C GLN A 138 -3.38 -3.64 -18.50
N GLN A 139 -3.17 -3.84 -19.79
CA GLN A 139 -4.16 -4.52 -20.62
C GLN A 139 -4.08 -6.01 -20.37
N VAL A 140 -5.22 -6.66 -20.14
CA VAL A 140 -5.29 -8.11 -19.97
C VAL A 140 -5.36 -8.73 -21.36
N GLU A 141 -4.33 -9.50 -21.73
CA GLU A 141 -4.30 -10.22 -23.02
C GLU A 141 -5.19 -11.48 -22.98
N GLY A 142 -5.78 -11.84 -24.13
CA GLY A 142 -6.55 -13.08 -24.28
C GLY A 142 -8.04 -13.00 -23.95
N THR A 143 -8.59 -11.80 -23.70
CA THR A 143 -10.04 -11.57 -23.51
C THR A 143 -10.70 -11.15 -24.82
N GLU A 144 -11.95 -11.59 -25.07
CA GLU A 144 -12.74 -11.16 -26.25
C GLU A 144 -13.07 -9.66 -26.23
N LYS A 145 -13.14 -9.07 -25.03
CA LYS A 145 -13.43 -7.67 -24.78
C LYS A 145 -12.17 -6.93 -24.33
N ILE A 146 -12.14 -5.61 -24.53
CA ILE A 146 -11.05 -4.77 -24.05
C ILE A 146 -11.13 -4.71 -22.53
N THR A 147 -10.19 -5.37 -21.86
CA THR A 147 -10.10 -5.45 -20.41
C THR A 147 -8.80 -4.84 -19.94
N VAL A 148 -8.89 -3.95 -18.95
CA VAL A 148 -7.72 -3.33 -18.33
C VAL A 148 -7.77 -3.49 -16.82
N LYS A 149 -6.60 -3.60 -16.21
CA LYS A 149 -6.41 -3.76 -14.77
C LYS A 149 -5.76 -2.50 -14.21
N ILE A 150 -6.43 -1.87 -13.24
CA ILE A 150 -6.02 -0.63 -12.59
C ILE A 150 -5.66 -0.93 -11.13
N PHE A 151 -4.58 -0.33 -10.62
CA PHE A 151 -4.07 -0.55 -9.24
C PHE A 151 -3.81 -2.03 -8.88
N GLN A 152 -3.68 -2.91 -9.87
CA GLN A 152 -3.58 -4.37 -9.71
C GLN A 152 -4.77 -5.04 -8.98
N SER A 153 -5.85 -4.30 -8.70
CA SER A 153 -6.98 -4.76 -7.88
C SER A 153 -8.34 -4.48 -8.51
N ILE A 154 -8.44 -3.49 -9.40
CA ILE A 154 -9.68 -3.11 -10.08
C ILE A 154 -9.62 -3.58 -11.53
N THR A 155 -10.62 -4.34 -11.95
CA THR A 155 -10.75 -4.80 -13.33
C THR A 155 -11.80 -3.97 -14.04
N LEU A 156 -11.47 -3.45 -15.21
CA LEU A 156 -12.36 -2.67 -16.06
C LEU A 156 -12.57 -3.41 -17.37
N VAL A 157 -13.83 -3.67 -17.74
CA VAL A 157 -14.20 -4.27 -19.02
C VAL A 157 -15.01 -3.26 -19.82
N HIS A 158 -14.55 -2.96 -21.03
CA HIS A 158 -15.24 -2.04 -21.95
C HIS A 158 -16.27 -2.80 -22.79
N GLU A 159 -17.51 -2.33 -22.77
CA GLU A 159 -18.64 -2.87 -23.53
C GLU A 159 -19.32 -1.76 -24.36
N PRO A 160 -20.14 -2.12 -25.37
CA PRO A 160 -20.88 -1.14 -26.13
C PRO A 160 -21.81 -0.30 -25.25
N GLY A 161 -21.49 0.98 -25.08
CA GLY A 161 -22.30 1.95 -24.32
C GLY A 161 -22.10 1.94 -22.81
N MET A 162 -21.18 1.11 -22.29
CA MET A 162 -20.89 1.04 -20.86
C MET A 162 -19.52 0.46 -20.53
N VAL A 163 -19.08 0.69 -19.30
CA VAL A 163 -17.90 0.10 -18.69
C VAL A 163 -18.34 -0.67 -17.45
N LEU A 164 -17.82 -1.88 -17.31
CA LEU A 164 -17.99 -2.72 -16.12
C LEU A 164 -16.74 -2.62 -15.26
N LEU A 165 -16.93 -2.24 -14.00
CA LEU A 165 -15.90 -2.31 -12.97
C LEU A 165 -16.15 -3.51 -12.07
N GLU A 166 -15.13 -4.32 -11.84
CA GLU A 166 -15.13 -5.45 -10.93
C GLU A 166 -13.98 -5.33 -9.93
N TRP A 167 -14.27 -5.51 -8.64
CA TRP A 167 -13.25 -5.57 -7.59
C TRP A 167 -13.67 -6.39 -6.39
N ILE A 168 -12.69 -6.84 -5.61
CA ILE A 168 -12.93 -7.41 -4.28
C ILE A 168 -13.15 -6.27 -3.30
N ALA A 169 -14.32 -6.23 -2.66
CA ALA A 169 -14.70 -5.19 -1.73
C ALA A 169 -13.75 -5.13 -0.52
N GLY A 170 -13.44 -3.92 -0.11
CA GLY A 170 -12.59 -3.66 1.06
C GLY A 170 -12.12 -2.22 1.07
N PRO A 171 -11.70 -1.69 2.24
CA PRO A 171 -11.50 -0.24 2.42
C PRO A 171 -10.56 0.41 1.39
N LEU A 172 -9.52 -0.32 0.98
CA LEU A 172 -8.55 0.15 -0.01
C LEU A 172 -9.09 0.05 -1.44
N ASN A 173 -9.65 -1.11 -1.79
CA ASN A 173 -10.15 -1.35 -3.15
C ASN A 173 -11.40 -0.53 -3.45
N ASP A 174 -12.26 -0.28 -2.45
CA ASP A 174 -13.44 0.56 -2.58
C ASP A 174 -13.03 2.02 -2.88
N MET A 175 -12.01 2.53 -2.18
CA MET A 175 -11.45 3.84 -2.47
C MET A 175 -10.84 3.92 -3.89
N TYR A 176 -10.17 2.85 -4.34
CA TYR A 176 -9.66 2.78 -5.71
C TYR A 176 -10.79 2.72 -6.75
N ALA A 177 -11.84 1.93 -6.49
CA ALA A 177 -13.01 1.82 -7.35
C ALA A 177 -13.76 3.16 -7.45
N ASP A 178 -13.89 3.91 -6.35
CA ASP A 178 -14.49 5.24 -6.33
C ASP A 178 -13.68 6.25 -7.15
N ALA A 179 -12.35 6.21 -7.03
CA ALA A 179 -11.46 7.07 -7.82
C ALA A 179 -11.55 6.77 -9.32
N VAL A 180 -11.53 5.50 -9.70
CA VAL A 180 -11.70 5.05 -11.09
C VAL A 180 -13.08 5.44 -11.62
N SER A 181 -14.14 5.23 -10.84
CA SER A 181 -15.51 5.61 -11.20
C SER A 181 -15.65 7.11 -11.43
N THR A 182 -15.01 7.92 -10.58
CA THR A 182 -14.98 9.38 -10.73
C THR A 182 -14.34 9.80 -12.07
N VAL A 183 -13.22 9.19 -12.44
CA VAL A 183 -12.57 9.46 -13.74
C VAL A 183 -13.46 9.05 -14.92
N ILE A 184 -14.14 7.90 -14.84
CA ILE A 184 -15.06 7.46 -15.89
C ILE A 184 -16.19 8.48 -16.07
N LEU A 185 -16.81 8.91 -14.97
CA LEU A 185 -17.90 9.89 -14.98
C LEU A 185 -17.44 11.27 -15.46
N GLU A 186 -16.22 11.69 -15.09
CA GLU A 186 -15.64 12.94 -15.56
C GLU A 186 -15.41 12.93 -17.08
N VAL A 187 -14.82 11.86 -17.61
CA VAL A 187 -14.59 11.69 -19.05
C VAL A 187 -15.90 11.66 -19.83
N GLN A 188 -16.92 11.00 -19.28
CA GLN A 188 -18.24 10.93 -19.90
C GLN A 188 -18.95 12.29 -19.91
N SER A 189 -18.80 13.08 -18.84
CA SER A 189 -19.46 14.38 -18.68
C SER A 189 -18.81 15.49 -19.51
N ASN A 190 -17.55 15.32 -19.92
CA ASN A 190 -16.76 16.34 -20.63
C ASN A 190 -16.35 15.92 -22.05
N PRO A 191 -17.27 15.90 -23.05
CA PRO A 191 -16.97 15.58 -24.44
C PRO A 191 -15.99 16.57 -25.12
N ASN A 192 -15.81 17.78 -24.59
CA ASN A 192 -14.84 18.74 -25.12
C ASN A 192 -13.38 18.34 -24.85
N ASN A 193 -13.10 17.62 -23.77
CA ASN A 193 -11.75 17.09 -23.48
C ASN A 193 -11.37 15.96 -24.45
N GLN A 194 -12.36 15.30 -25.07
CA GLN A 194 -12.13 14.27 -26.08
C GLN A 194 -11.50 14.85 -27.36
N LYS A 195 -11.92 16.06 -27.76
CA LYS A 195 -11.35 16.77 -28.91
C LYS A 195 -9.93 17.27 -28.66
N PHE A 196 -9.60 17.63 -27.42
CA PHE A 196 -8.27 18.14 -27.06
C PHE A 196 -7.19 17.05 -27.07
N LEU A 197 -7.58 15.80 -26.79
CA LEU A 197 -6.68 14.64 -26.76
C LEU A 197 -6.50 13.99 -28.15
N GLU A 198 -7.49 14.07 -29.04
CA GLU A 198 -7.28 13.70 -30.45
C GLU A 198 -6.23 14.58 -31.14
N GLY A 199 -6.11 15.86 -30.72
CA GLY A 199 -5.03 16.76 -31.15
C GLY A 199 -3.66 16.46 -30.52
N LYS A 200 -3.61 15.65 -29.46
CA LYS A 200 -2.37 15.12 -28.84
C LYS A 200 -2.15 13.65 -29.21
N ARG A 201 -2.41 13.27 -30.47
CA ARG A 201 -1.56 12.20 -31.03
C ARG A 201 -0.15 12.75 -30.99
N GLU A 202 0.73 12.09 -30.23
CA GLU A 202 2.17 12.34 -30.25
C GLU A 202 2.68 12.31 -31.69
N ILE A 203 2.65 13.46 -32.33
CA ILE A 203 3.55 13.80 -33.39
C ILE A 203 4.59 14.61 -32.64
N PHE A 204 5.78 14.04 -32.45
CA PHE A 204 6.96 14.86 -32.22
C PHE A 204 6.96 15.90 -33.34
N ASP A 205 6.53 17.11 -33.02
CA ASP A 205 6.37 18.15 -34.02
C ASP A 205 7.77 18.62 -34.39
N MET A 206 8.26 18.12 -35.52
CA MET A 206 9.60 18.41 -36.01
C MET A 206 9.79 19.93 -36.18
N GLU A 207 8.70 20.68 -36.41
CA GLU A 207 8.73 22.15 -36.46
C GLU A 207 9.04 22.75 -35.09
N VAL A 208 8.45 22.22 -34.02
CA VAL A 208 8.73 22.65 -32.64
C VAL A 208 10.16 22.28 -32.22
N PHE A 209 10.67 21.13 -32.66
CA PHE A 209 12.06 20.75 -32.42
C PHE A 209 13.04 21.72 -33.10
N VAL A 210 12.80 22.07 -34.37
CA VAL A 210 13.63 23.00 -35.14
C VAL A 210 13.61 24.40 -34.51
N GLU A 211 12.45 24.92 -34.11
CA GLU A 211 12.32 26.24 -33.46
C GLU A 211 13.09 26.28 -32.11
N ARG A 212 13.00 25.21 -31.32
CA ARG A 212 13.71 25.13 -30.02
C ARG A 212 15.21 24.95 -30.20
N LEU A 213 15.62 24.23 -31.23
CA LEU A 213 17.02 24.04 -31.57
C LEU A 213 17.66 25.36 -31.99
N GLU A 214 16.97 26.15 -32.82
CA GLU A 214 17.40 27.49 -33.22
C GLU A 214 17.60 28.41 -32.00
N LEU A 215 16.60 28.49 -31.11
CA LEU A 215 16.68 29.30 -29.89
C LEU A 215 17.84 28.88 -28.97
N MET A 216 18.07 27.58 -28.82
CA MET A 216 19.17 27.06 -27.99
C MET A 216 20.54 27.39 -28.61
N LEU A 217 20.69 27.26 -29.92
CA LEU A 217 21.94 27.58 -30.61
C LEU A 217 22.22 29.09 -30.60
N HIS A 218 21.20 29.93 -30.70
CA HIS A 218 21.33 31.37 -30.52
C HIS A 218 21.79 31.74 -29.11
N ASP A 219 21.26 31.09 -28.07
CA ASP A 219 21.70 31.31 -26.68
C ASP A 219 23.15 30.83 -26.45
N MET A 220 23.55 29.73 -27.08
CA MET A 220 24.90 29.15 -26.92
C MET A 220 25.99 29.91 -27.68
N PHE A 221 25.71 30.35 -28.92
CA PHE A 221 26.72 30.89 -29.85
C PHE A 221 26.48 32.35 -30.27
N GLY A 222 25.30 32.91 -29.97
CA GLY A 222 24.90 34.27 -30.32
C GLY A 222 24.15 34.36 -31.66
N ASP A 223 23.36 35.44 -31.80
CA ASP A 223 22.47 35.67 -32.94
C ASP A 223 23.20 35.70 -34.30
N ASP A 224 24.41 36.25 -34.33
CA ASP A 224 25.20 36.41 -35.57
C ASP A 224 25.85 35.11 -36.06
N CYS A 225 25.80 34.03 -35.26
CA CYS A 225 26.52 32.79 -35.52
C CYS A 225 25.62 31.66 -36.05
N VAL A 226 24.30 31.80 -36.01
CA VAL A 226 23.35 30.74 -36.42
C VAL A 226 22.58 31.21 -37.66
N ASN A 227 22.59 30.42 -38.72
CA ASN A 227 21.90 30.71 -39.96
C ASN A 227 21.17 29.46 -40.48
N PHE A 228 20.18 29.64 -41.33
CA PHE A 228 19.59 28.54 -42.10
C PHE A 228 20.35 28.36 -43.40
N SER A 229 20.89 27.17 -43.63
CA SER A 229 21.54 26.83 -44.91
C SER A 229 20.51 26.51 -46.00
N ASP A 230 19.37 25.95 -45.59
CA ASP A 230 18.17 25.65 -46.40
C ASP A 230 16.92 25.78 -45.52
N SER A 231 15.70 25.74 -46.09
CA SER A 231 14.44 25.86 -45.33
C SER A 231 14.20 24.77 -44.26
N LYS A 232 15.16 23.86 -44.06
CA LYS A 232 15.12 22.78 -43.06
C LYS A 232 16.42 22.57 -42.29
N ASN A 233 17.57 23.06 -42.77
CA ASN A 233 18.88 22.74 -42.18
C ASN A 233 19.48 23.99 -41.51
N LEU A 234 20.05 23.82 -40.32
CA LEU A 234 20.71 24.89 -39.57
C LEU A 234 22.22 24.80 -39.74
N CYS A 235 22.90 25.94 -39.79
CA CYS A 235 24.34 26.02 -39.74
C CYS A 235 24.80 26.99 -38.65
N VAL A 236 25.87 26.63 -37.95
CA VAL A 236 26.49 27.42 -36.90
C VAL A 236 27.91 27.76 -37.33
N THR A 237 28.23 29.04 -37.44
CA THR A 237 29.55 29.53 -37.86
C THR A 237 30.23 30.22 -36.69
N VAL A 238 31.34 29.67 -36.21
CA VAL A 238 32.11 30.24 -35.09
C VAL A 238 33.58 30.28 -35.49
N GLY A 239 34.21 31.46 -35.41
CA GLY A 239 35.64 31.61 -35.63
C GLY A 239 36.15 31.24 -37.04
N GLY A 240 35.26 31.20 -38.04
CA GLY A 240 35.59 30.83 -39.43
C GLY A 240 35.39 29.34 -39.75
N ALA A 241 34.98 28.52 -38.77
CA ALA A 241 34.56 27.14 -38.95
C ALA A 241 33.02 27.06 -38.99
N THR A 242 32.47 26.26 -39.91
CA THR A 242 31.01 26.12 -40.08
C THR A 242 30.58 24.69 -39.79
N ALA A 243 29.64 24.53 -38.86
CA ALA A 243 28.99 23.26 -38.53
C ALA A 243 27.57 23.23 -39.11
N ASN A 244 27.29 22.24 -39.97
CA ASN A 244 25.97 22.02 -40.57
C ASN A 244 25.21 20.93 -39.79
N ILE A 245 23.96 21.22 -39.47
CA ILE A 245 23.08 20.40 -38.64
C ILE A 245 21.87 19.99 -39.47
N ASP A 246 21.68 18.69 -39.63
CA ASP A 246 20.46 18.12 -40.18
C ASP A 246 19.53 17.75 -39.00
N PRO A 247 18.40 18.45 -38.80
CA PRO A 247 17.50 18.18 -37.68
C PRO A 247 16.68 16.89 -37.85
N GLU A 248 16.55 16.34 -39.07
CA GLU A 248 15.85 15.07 -39.32
C GLU A 248 16.76 13.88 -38.97
N THR A 249 18.03 13.91 -39.40
CA THR A 249 18.99 12.82 -39.13
C THR A 249 19.78 13.01 -37.84
N ARG A 250 19.78 14.22 -37.27
CA ARG A 250 20.54 14.67 -36.09
C ARG A 250 22.07 14.62 -36.28
N VAL A 251 22.53 14.51 -37.53
CA VAL A 251 23.95 14.45 -37.85
C VAL A 251 24.50 15.88 -37.94
N VAL A 252 25.62 16.11 -37.27
CA VAL A 252 26.37 17.38 -37.33
C VAL A 252 27.66 17.14 -38.12
N THR A 253 27.86 17.92 -39.18
CA THR A 253 29.05 17.87 -40.02
C THR A 253 29.82 19.18 -39.93
N CYS A 254 31.11 19.11 -39.60
CA CYS A 254 32.02 20.25 -39.60
C CYS A 254 33.38 19.75 -40.07
N GLU A 255 33.92 20.31 -41.15
CA GLU A 255 35.21 19.91 -41.72
C GLU A 255 36.39 20.66 -41.07
N ASP A 256 36.11 21.81 -40.46
CA ASP A 256 37.12 22.78 -40.03
C ASP A 256 37.45 22.71 -38.52
N ASP A 257 36.51 22.25 -37.67
CA ASP A 257 36.68 22.19 -36.22
C ASP A 257 35.91 21.01 -35.58
N GLU A 258 36.65 19.98 -35.18
CA GLU A 258 36.11 18.80 -34.49
C GLU A 258 35.52 19.12 -33.10
N THR A 259 36.05 20.12 -32.40
CA THR A 259 35.55 20.49 -31.07
C THR A 259 34.21 21.18 -31.15
N LEU A 260 34.01 22.02 -32.19
CA LEU A 260 32.72 22.62 -32.50
C LEU A 260 31.70 21.57 -32.90
N ARG A 261 32.11 20.57 -33.71
CA ARG A 261 31.26 19.44 -34.12
C ARG A 261 30.71 18.67 -32.92
N GLU A 262 31.58 18.24 -32.01
CA GLU A 262 31.18 17.47 -30.83
C GLU A 262 30.27 18.27 -29.88
N MET A 263 30.57 19.56 -29.67
CA MET A 263 29.73 20.40 -28.81
C MET A 263 28.31 20.57 -29.34
N VAL A 264 28.18 20.82 -30.65
CA VAL A 264 26.87 20.98 -31.30
C VAL A 264 26.12 19.65 -31.34
N GLU A 265 26.81 18.54 -31.63
CA GLU A 265 26.23 17.19 -31.64
C GLU A 265 25.66 16.79 -30.26
N VAL A 266 26.41 17.05 -29.18
CA VAL A 266 25.93 16.81 -27.80
C VAL A 266 24.73 17.69 -27.46
N ALA A 267 24.71 18.95 -27.90
CA ALA A 267 23.60 19.85 -27.63
C ALA A 267 22.32 19.41 -28.36
N VAL A 268 22.43 19.03 -29.64
CA VAL A 268 21.31 18.49 -30.45
C VAL A 268 20.73 17.23 -29.81
N HIS A 269 21.60 16.29 -29.41
CA HIS A 269 21.16 15.05 -28.75
C HIS A 269 20.47 15.31 -27.41
N ARG A 270 21.04 16.18 -26.57
CA ARG A 270 20.43 16.53 -25.27
C ARG A 270 19.08 17.20 -25.41
N LEU A 271 18.92 18.09 -26.39
CA LEU A 271 17.63 18.75 -26.65
C LEU A 271 16.59 17.73 -27.12
N TYR A 272 16.98 16.82 -28.01
CA TYR A 272 16.11 15.75 -28.49
C TYR A 272 15.65 14.82 -27.36
N ASP A 273 16.59 14.39 -26.51
CA ASP A 273 16.30 13.53 -25.36
C ASP A 273 15.43 14.25 -24.31
N ALA A 274 15.57 15.57 -24.16
CA ALA A 274 14.73 16.37 -23.25
C ALA A 274 13.29 16.54 -23.79
N LEU A 275 13.12 16.62 -25.11
CA LEU A 275 11.82 16.77 -25.78
C LEU A 275 11.13 15.44 -26.06
N THR A 276 11.89 14.34 -26.00
CA THR A 276 11.40 12.98 -26.22
C THR A 276 11.61 12.18 -24.94
N PRO A 277 10.64 12.17 -24.00
CA PRO A 277 10.79 11.39 -22.78
C PRO A 277 11.01 9.92 -23.14
N ALA A 278 12.16 9.38 -22.73
CA ALA A 278 12.46 7.96 -22.90
C ALA A 278 11.43 7.13 -22.13
N PHE A 279 10.77 6.24 -22.89
CA PHE A 279 9.76 5.28 -22.47
C PHE A 279 10.23 4.33 -21.36
#